data_AF-A0A520CRP7-F1
#
_entry.id   AF-A0A520CRP7-F1
#
_cell.length_a   1.000
_cell.length_b   1.000
_cell.length_c   1.000
_cell.angle_alpha   90.00
_cell.angle_beta   90.00
_cell.angle_gamma   90.00
#
_symmetry.space_group_name_H-M   'P 1'
#
loop_
_entity.id
_entity.type
_entity.pdbx_description
1 polymer ?
#
loop_
_entity_poly.entity_id
_entity_poly.type
_entity_poly.pdbx_seq_one_letter_code
_entity_poly.pdbx_strand_id
1 'polypeptide(L)'
;MTTFAVLALGGGAAFAQQVKWDLPTAYPATNYHTENIAQFAKDVEAATGGKLRITVHANASLFKAPEIKRAVQSGQAQAGEILLANYANENPIYALDGVPFLATTYPDAKKLYAASKPAMEKLLAAQNIKVLFAVPWAPQGIYSKKEVASVADLRGIKWRAYSPATAKIAELIGAQPVQIQQAELSAAMATGVIESYMSSGSTGYDTKTYEHIK
;
A
#
# COMPACT_ATOMS: atom_id res chain seq x y z
N MET A 1 -19.93 -73.51 -1.28
CA MET A 1 -19.41 -72.42 -0.44
C MET A 1 -19.37 -71.17 -1.30
N THR A 2 -20.32 -70.27 -1.08
CA THR A 2 -20.51 -69.07 -1.91
C THR A 2 -19.91 -67.90 -1.16
N THR A 3 -18.75 -67.42 -1.61
CA THR A 3 -18.03 -66.31 -0.97
C THR A 3 -18.66 -64.98 -1.40
N PHE A 4 -19.33 -64.30 -0.46
CA PHE A 4 -19.78 -62.92 -0.64
C PHE A 4 -18.59 -61.95 -0.47
N ALA A 5 -18.28 -61.19 -1.52
CA ALA A 5 -17.34 -60.08 -1.45
C ALA A 5 -18.07 -58.84 -0.93
N VAL A 6 -17.68 -58.36 0.26
CA VAL A 6 -18.16 -57.10 0.82
C VAL A 6 -17.39 -55.95 0.16
N LEU A 7 -18.06 -55.16 -0.67
CA LEU A 7 -17.54 -53.87 -1.13
C LEU A 7 -17.61 -52.87 0.03
N ALA A 8 -16.46 -52.53 0.60
CA ALA A 8 -16.35 -51.41 1.54
C ALA A 8 -16.45 -50.10 0.75
N LEU A 9 -17.60 -49.44 0.84
CA LEU A 9 -17.78 -48.04 0.43
C LEU A 9 -16.99 -47.16 1.39
N GLY A 10 -15.71 -46.95 1.09
CA GLY A 10 -14.88 -45.94 1.75
C GLY A 10 -15.41 -44.56 1.43
N GLY A 11 -16.26 -44.02 2.31
CA GLY A 11 -16.67 -42.62 2.31
C GLY A 11 -15.46 -41.74 2.59
N GLY A 12 -14.69 -41.42 1.55
CA GLY A 12 -13.67 -40.38 1.62
C GLY A 12 -14.36 -39.06 1.93
N ALA A 13 -14.17 -38.55 3.14
CA ALA A 13 -14.49 -37.17 3.43
C ALA A 13 -13.76 -36.32 2.38
N ALA A 14 -14.52 -35.66 1.50
CA ALA A 14 -13.96 -34.69 0.58
C ALA A 14 -13.42 -33.54 1.43
N PHE A 15 -12.14 -33.61 1.79
CA PHE A 15 -11.43 -32.49 2.37
C PHE A 15 -11.48 -31.37 1.34
N ALA A 16 -12.32 -30.36 1.58
CA ALA A 16 -12.38 -29.18 0.74
C ALA A 16 -10.97 -28.60 0.66
N GLN A 17 -10.41 -28.52 -0.55
CA GLN A 17 -9.05 -28.03 -0.75
C GLN A 17 -8.98 -26.58 -0.29
N GLN A 18 -8.14 -26.31 0.73
CA GLN A 18 -7.90 -24.95 1.21
C GLN A 18 -7.17 -24.16 0.12
N VAL A 19 -7.82 -23.12 -0.39
CA VAL A 19 -7.20 -22.14 -1.28
C VAL A 19 -6.28 -21.26 -0.44
N LYS A 20 -5.04 -21.09 -0.91
CA LYS A 20 -4.04 -20.23 -0.26
C LYS A 20 -3.69 -19.08 -1.18
N TRP A 21 -3.78 -17.87 -0.65
CA TRP A 21 -3.41 -16.64 -1.35
C TRP A 21 -2.25 -15.95 -0.65
N ASP A 22 -1.39 -15.32 -1.43
CA ASP A 22 -0.36 -14.41 -0.94
C ASP A 22 -0.79 -12.96 -1.17
N LEU A 23 -0.60 -12.12 -0.13
CA LEU A 23 -0.93 -10.70 -0.14
C LEU A 23 0.29 -9.89 0.32
N PRO A 24 1.12 -9.37 -0.61
CA PRO A 24 2.21 -8.45 -0.28
C PRO A 24 1.69 -7.06 0.12
N THR A 25 2.33 -6.49 1.14
CA THR A 25 2.21 -5.08 1.53
C THR A 25 3.60 -4.47 1.70
N ALA A 26 3.71 -3.19 1.34
CA ALA A 26 4.97 -2.46 1.36
C ALA A 26 5.38 -1.95 2.75
N TYR A 27 4.49 -2.01 3.74
CA TYR A 27 4.63 -1.33 5.03
C TYR A 27 4.95 -2.33 6.16
N PRO A 28 5.61 -1.89 7.24
CA PRO A 28 5.96 -2.79 8.34
C PRO A 28 4.72 -3.39 9.01
N ALA A 29 4.89 -4.50 9.72
CA ALA A 29 3.80 -5.22 10.37
C ALA A 29 3.04 -4.37 11.41
N THR A 30 3.72 -3.40 12.01
CA THR A 30 3.17 -2.46 13.02
C THR A 30 2.47 -1.25 12.41
N ASN A 31 2.49 -1.10 11.08
CA ASN A 31 1.75 -0.03 10.42
C ASN A 31 0.26 -0.38 10.40
N TYR A 32 -0.61 0.59 10.69
CA TYR A 32 -2.05 0.35 10.79
C TYR A 32 -2.69 -0.19 9.50
N HIS A 33 -2.13 0.11 8.32
CA HIS A 33 -2.59 -0.51 7.08
C HIS A 33 -2.34 -2.02 7.09
N THR A 34 -1.12 -2.43 7.46
CA THR A 34 -0.72 -3.84 7.56
C THR A 34 -1.50 -4.57 8.64
N GLU A 35 -1.72 -3.94 9.79
CA GLU A 35 -2.54 -4.50 10.87
C GLU A 35 -4.00 -4.72 10.41
N ASN A 36 -4.58 -3.75 9.71
CA ASN A 36 -5.92 -3.86 9.15
C ASN A 36 -6.00 -4.96 8.07
N ILE A 37 -4.97 -5.11 7.24
CA ILE A 37 -4.88 -6.19 6.24
C ILE A 37 -4.73 -7.57 6.91
N ALA A 38 -3.95 -7.66 7.99
CA ALA A 38 -3.84 -8.88 8.77
C ALA A 38 -5.17 -9.26 9.43
N GLN A 39 -5.95 -8.27 9.89
CA GLN A 39 -7.31 -8.50 10.38
C GLN A 39 -8.25 -8.95 9.26
N PHE A 40 -8.21 -8.29 8.09
CA PHE A 40 -8.95 -8.70 6.90
C PHE A 40 -8.66 -10.16 6.51
N ALA A 41 -7.39 -10.59 6.55
CA ALA A 41 -7.02 -11.98 6.27
C ALA A 41 -7.67 -12.97 7.25
N LYS A 42 -7.71 -12.65 8.55
CA LYS A 42 -8.40 -13.45 9.57
C LYS A 42 -9.90 -13.48 9.36
N ASP A 43 -10.51 -12.35 9.03
CA ASP A 43 -11.94 -12.23 8.80
C ASP A 43 -12.37 -13.03 7.57
N VAL A 44 -11.54 -13.06 6.50
CA VAL A 44 -11.75 -13.91 5.33
C VAL A 44 -11.65 -15.39 5.67
N GLU A 45 -10.65 -15.80 6.45
CA GLU A 45 -10.51 -17.19 6.87
C GLU A 45 -11.73 -17.64 7.69
N ALA A 46 -12.18 -16.82 8.64
CA ALA A 46 -13.38 -17.08 9.42
C ALA A 46 -14.66 -17.12 8.55
N ALA A 47 -14.87 -16.12 7.70
CA ALA A 47 -16.07 -16.03 6.85
C ALA A 47 -16.16 -17.16 5.82
N THR A 48 -15.02 -17.74 5.42
CA THR A 48 -14.98 -18.86 4.47
C THR A 48 -14.92 -20.23 5.15
N GLY A 49 -14.96 -20.28 6.48
CA GLY A 49 -14.79 -21.53 7.24
C GLY A 49 -13.46 -22.21 6.96
N GLY A 50 -12.39 -21.43 6.76
CA GLY A 50 -11.05 -21.91 6.45
C GLY A 50 -10.81 -22.29 4.99
N LYS A 51 -11.79 -22.15 4.09
CA LYS A 51 -11.64 -22.50 2.66
C LYS A 51 -10.68 -21.57 1.93
N LEU A 52 -10.56 -20.32 2.35
CA LEU A 52 -9.56 -19.38 1.86
C LEU A 52 -8.68 -18.91 3.01
N ARG A 53 -7.38 -19.08 2.87
CA ARG A 53 -6.37 -18.55 3.79
C ARG A 53 -5.46 -17.57 3.06
N ILE A 54 -5.33 -16.36 3.60
CA ILE A 54 -4.48 -15.31 3.05
C ILE A 54 -3.23 -15.17 3.92
N THR A 55 -2.06 -15.31 3.32
CA THR A 55 -0.77 -15.03 3.96
C THR A 55 -0.34 -13.60 3.62
N VAL A 56 -0.20 -12.76 4.65
CA VAL A 56 0.22 -11.36 4.51
C VAL A 56 1.75 -11.27 4.57
N HIS A 57 2.35 -10.72 3.53
CA HIS A 57 3.80 -10.52 3.42
C HIS A 57 4.13 -9.04 3.64
N ALA A 58 4.43 -8.70 4.89
CA ALA A 58 4.68 -7.32 5.30
C ALA A 58 6.09 -6.82 4.95
N ASN A 59 6.27 -5.51 5.06
CA ASN A 59 7.54 -4.81 4.92
C ASN A 59 8.24 -5.06 3.58
N ALA A 60 7.45 -5.18 2.50
CA ALA A 60 7.96 -5.43 1.17
C ALA A 60 8.87 -6.68 1.09
N SER A 61 8.53 -7.72 1.87
CA SER A 61 9.31 -8.97 1.94
C SER A 61 9.14 -9.85 0.71
N LEU A 62 7.96 -9.83 0.08
CA LEU A 62 7.66 -10.60 -1.14
C LEU A 62 7.79 -9.75 -2.41
N PHE A 63 7.17 -8.57 -2.45
CA PHE A 63 7.26 -7.62 -3.56
C PHE A 63 7.43 -6.19 -3.02
N LYS A 64 8.24 -5.38 -3.70
CA LYS A 64 8.40 -3.95 -3.39
C LYS A 64 7.17 -3.15 -3.82
N ALA A 65 6.94 -1.99 -3.21
CA ALA A 65 5.73 -1.19 -3.44
C ALA A 65 5.39 -0.93 -4.92
N PRO A 66 6.36 -0.63 -5.82
CA PRO A 66 6.09 -0.43 -7.25
C PRO A 66 5.75 -1.72 -8.02
N GLU A 67 6.07 -2.88 -7.46
CA GLU A 67 5.93 -4.19 -8.11
C GLU A 67 4.57 -4.84 -7.81
N ILE A 68 3.96 -4.52 -6.67
CA ILE A 68 2.76 -5.21 -6.16
C ILE A 68 1.61 -5.15 -7.17
N LYS A 69 1.33 -4.00 -7.79
CA LYS A 69 0.25 -3.90 -8.80
C LYS A 69 0.49 -4.86 -9.96
N ARG A 70 1.72 -4.94 -10.47
CA ARG A 70 2.07 -5.84 -11.58
C ARG A 70 1.98 -7.30 -11.16
N ALA A 71 2.42 -7.64 -9.95
CA ALA A 71 2.33 -8.99 -9.40
C ALA A 71 0.87 -9.46 -9.30
N VAL A 72 -0.05 -8.58 -8.86
CA VAL A 72 -1.49 -8.87 -8.84
C VAL A 72 -2.06 -8.98 -10.26
N GLN A 73 -1.75 -8.01 -11.12
CA GLN A 73 -2.20 -7.99 -12.52
C GLN A 73 -1.86 -9.28 -13.28
N SER A 74 -0.65 -9.83 -13.07
CA SER A 74 -0.19 -11.06 -13.71
C SER A 74 -0.56 -12.34 -12.95
N GLY A 75 -1.20 -12.25 -11.78
CA GLY A 75 -1.56 -13.38 -10.94
C GLY A 75 -0.39 -14.05 -10.20
N GLN A 76 0.78 -13.40 -10.10
CA GLN A 76 1.90 -13.87 -9.27
C GLN A 76 1.58 -13.78 -7.77
N ALA A 77 0.79 -12.78 -7.38
CA ALA A 77 0.11 -12.71 -6.09
C ALA A 77 -1.39 -12.57 -6.36
N GLN A 78 -2.24 -13.26 -5.59
CA GLN A 78 -3.70 -13.27 -5.84
C GLN A 78 -4.39 -12.03 -5.26
N ALA A 79 -3.76 -11.37 -4.29
CA ALA A 79 -4.16 -10.09 -3.74
C ALA A 79 -2.90 -9.25 -3.47
N GLY A 80 -3.05 -7.96 -3.17
CA GLY A 80 -1.92 -7.11 -2.80
C GLY A 80 -2.37 -5.71 -2.41
N GLU A 81 -1.62 -5.06 -1.53
CA GLU A 81 -1.84 -3.66 -1.19
C GLU A 81 -1.00 -2.75 -2.08
N ILE A 82 -1.64 -1.71 -2.64
CA ILE A 82 -0.97 -0.72 -3.49
C ILE A 82 -1.20 0.69 -2.98
N LEU A 83 -0.22 1.57 -3.17
CA LEU A 83 -0.39 3.01 -3.05
C LEU A 83 -0.69 3.58 -4.44
N LEU A 84 -1.87 4.17 -4.63
CA LEU A 84 -2.31 4.66 -5.95
C LEU A 84 -1.28 5.62 -6.56
N ALA A 85 -0.81 6.59 -5.78
CA ALA A 85 0.14 7.61 -6.24
C ALA A 85 1.41 7.05 -6.91
N ASN A 86 1.85 5.83 -6.59
CA ASN A 86 3.01 5.19 -7.23
C ASN A 86 2.81 4.97 -8.74
N TYR A 87 1.57 4.90 -9.19
CA TYR A 87 1.20 4.58 -10.58
C TYR A 87 0.70 5.82 -11.35
N ALA A 88 0.93 7.03 -10.83
CA ALA A 88 0.52 8.29 -11.44
C ALA A 88 1.03 8.47 -12.90
N ASN A 89 2.17 7.87 -13.25
CA ASN A 89 2.72 7.89 -14.61
C ASN A 89 1.96 6.95 -15.58
N GLU A 90 1.24 5.95 -15.07
CA GLU A 90 0.43 5.04 -15.91
C GLU A 90 -0.91 5.66 -16.28
N ASN A 91 -1.55 6.33 -15.32
CA ASN A 91 -2.80 7.05 -15.54
C ASN A 91 -2.95 8.19 -14.50
N PRO A 92 -3.32 9.42 -14.91
CA PRO A 92 -3.47 10.55 -13.99
C PRO A 92 -4.47 10.32 -12.86
N ILE A 93 -5.47 9.45 -13.02
CA ILE A 93 -6.45 9.16 -11.96
C ILE A 93 -5.78 8.58 -10.70
N TYR A 94 -4.64 7.90 -10.85
CA TYR A 94 -3.87 7.37 -9.74
C TYR A 94 -3.21 8.46 -8.88
N ALA A 95 -3.13 9.70 -9.38
CA ALA A 95 -2.60 10.84 -8.62
C ALA A 95 -3.69 11.64 -7.90
N LEU A 96 -4.97 11.30 -8.07
CA LEU A 96 -6.10 12.13 -7.63
C LEU A 96 -6.12 12.37 -6.12
N ASP A 97 -5.83 11.34 -5.32
CA ASP A 97 -5.79 11.42 -3.85
C ASP A 97 -4.54 12.15 -3.33
N GLY A 98 -3.55 12.39 -4.20
CA GLY A 98 -2.33 13.13 -3.92
C GLY A 98 -2.37 14.60 -4.32
N VAL A 99 -3.49 15.10 -4.88
CA VAL A 99 -3.62 16.52 -5.25
C VAL A 99 -3.63 17.39 -3.99
N PRO A 100 -2.63 18.26 -3.78
CA PRO A 100 -2.55 19.08 -2.57
C PRO A 100 -3.76 19.98 -2.40
N PHE A 101 -4.24 20.11 -1.16
CA PHE A 101 -5.34 21.00 -0.76
C PHE A 101 -6.71 20.72 -1.39
N LEU A 102 -6.90 19.61 -2.11
CA LEU A 102 -8.20 19.24 -2.71
C LEU A 102 -9.16 18.59 -1.69
N ALA A 103 -8.67 17.62 -0.93
CA ALA A 103 -9.44 16.92 0.11
C ALA A 103 -8.57 16.74 1.37
N THR A 104 -8.70 17.66 2.32
CA THR A 104 -7.78 17.80 3.45
C THR A 104 -8.31 17.21 4.77
N THR A 105 -9.53 16.68 4.75
CA THR A 105 -10.18 16.05 5.90
C THR A 105 -10.63 14.63 5.55
N TYR A 106 -10.78 13.75 6.55
CA TYR A 106 -11.30 12.40 6.31
C TYR A 106 -12.69 12.39 5.62
N PRO A 107 -13.67 13.24 6.01
CA PRO A 107 -14.92 13.36 5.28
C PRO A 107 -14.75 13.72 3.81
N ASP A 108 -13.86 14.66 3.49
CA ASP A 108 -13.63 15.07 2.10
C ASP A 108 -12.86 14.01 1.31
N ALA A 109 -11.89 13.33 1.92
CA ALA A 109 -11.21 12.18 1.32
C ALA A 109 -12.21 11.06 0.98
N LYS A 110 -13.20 10.81 1.87
CA LYS A 110 -14.28 9.84 1.60
C LYS A 110 -15.17 10.27 0.43
N LYS A 111 -15.50 11.57 0.31
CA LYS A 111 -16.26 12.10 -0.83
C LYS A 111 -15.46 11.98 -2.13
N LEU A 112 -14.17 12.31 -2.11
CA LEU A 112 -13.27 12.21 -3.27
C LEU A 112 -13.12 10.74 -3.72
N TYR A 113 -12.97 9.81 -2.78
CA TYR A 113 -12.98 8.38 -3.06
C TYR A 113 -14.31 7.95 -3.70
N ALA A 114 -15.45 8.31 -3.12
CA ALA A 114 -16.76 7.94 -3.68
C ALA A 114 -16.96 8.47 -5.11
N ALA A 115 -16.54 9.70 -5.38
CA ALA A 115 -16.63 10.31 -6.71
C ALA A 115 -15.74 9.63 -7.75
N SER A 116 -14.54 9.20 -7.35
CA SER A 116 -13.53 8.62 -8.25
C SER A 116 -13.63 7.10 -8.42
N LYS A 117 -14.25 6.42 -7.44
CA LYS A 117 -14.31 4.95 -7.37
C LYS A 117 -14.80 4.28 -8.66
N PRO A 118 -15.90 4.72 -9.33
CA PRO A 118 -16.36 4.04 -10.54
C PRO A 118 -15.34 4.06 -11.69
N ALA A 119 -14.63 5.19 -11.85
CA ALA A 119 -13.59 5.32 -12.87
C ALA A 119 -12.34 4.51 -12.52
N MET A 120 -11.95 4.50 -11.24
CA MET A 120 -10.82 3.70 -10.74
C MET A 120 -11.09 2.19 -10.89
N GLU A 121 -12.27 1.72 -10.51
CA GLU A 121 -12.67 0.31 -10.64
C GLU A 121 -12.73 -0.12 -12.11
N LYS A 122 -13.28 0.72 -13.01
CA LYS A 122 -13.27 0.44 -14.45
C LYS A 122 -11.85 0.30 -15.00
N LEU A 123 -10.94 1.20 -14.61
CA LEU A 123 -9.55 1.17 -15.04
C LEU A 123 -8.84 -0.10 -14.54
N LEU A 124 -8.95 -0.41 -13.25
CA LEU A 124 -8.31 -1.58 -12.66
C LEU A 124 -8.90 -2.90 -13.17
N ALA A 125 -10.22 -2.96 -13.41
CA ALA A 125 -10.87 -4.13 -13.99
C ALA A 125 -10.34 -4.43 -15.41
N ALA A 126 -10.10 -3.40 -16.24
CA ALA A 126 -9.47 -3.55 -17.54
C ALA A 126 -8.01 -4.06 -17.45
N GLN A 127 -7.42 -4.00 -16.26
CA GLN A 127 -6.08 -4.51 -15.95
C GLN A 127 -6.12 -5.81 -15.14
N ASN A 128 -7.24 -6.54 -15.13
CA ASN A 128 -7.41 -7.79 -14.38
C ASN A 128 -7.25 -7.63 -12.86
N ILE A 129 -7.61 -6.46 -12.32
CA ILE A 129 -7.56 -6.17 -10.88
C ILE A 129 -8.96 -5.78 -10.39
N LYS A 130 -9.40 -6.42 -9.30
CA LYS A 130 -10.62 -6.05 -8.59
C LYS A 130 -10.27 -5.26 -7.33
N VAL A 131 -10.86 -4.07 -7.17
CA VAL A 131 -10.76 -3.30 -5.93
C VAL A 131 -11.63 -3.95 -4.86
N LEU A 132 -11.05 -4.25 -3.69
CA LEU A 132 -11.80 -4.79 -2.55
C LEU A 132 -12.20 -3.68 -1.57
N PHE A 133 -11.23 -2.86 -1.17
CA PHE A 133 -11.43 -1.70 -0.31
C PHE A 133 -10.30 -0.69 -0.50
N ALA A 134 -10.47 0.50 0.06
CA ALA A 134 -9.45 1.53 0.15
C ALA A 134 -9.56 2.24 1.51
N VAL A 135 -8.42 2.58 2.10
CA VAL A 135 -8.32 3.30 3.38
C VAL A 135 -7.39 4.48 3.17
N PRO A 136 -7.77 5.71 3.54
CA PRO A 136 -6.88 6.86 3.41
C PRO A 136 -5.71 6.77 4.40
N TRP A 137 -4.54 7.22 3.95
CA TRP A 137 -3.46 7.57 4.87
C TRP A 137 -3.87 8.76 5.75
N ALA A 138 -3.27 8.88 6.92
CA ALA A 138 -3.43 10.09 7.73
C ALA A 138 -2.93 11.35 6.98
N PRO A 139 -3.42 12.56 7.33
CA PRO A 139 -3.06 13.80 6.65
C PRO A 139 -1.56 13.97 6.46
N GLN A 140 -1.19 14.49 5.29
CA GLN A 140 0.20 14.63 4.88
C GLN A 140 0.78 15.95 5.42
N GLY A 141 1.89 15.86 6.15
CA GLY A 141 2.67 16.99 6.64
C GLY A 141 4.11 16.93 6.14
N ILE A 142 4.86 18.00 6.39
CA ILE A 142 6.26 18.13 5.96
C ILE A 142 7.18 17.85 7.16
N TYR A 143 8.08 16.91 6.98
CA TYR A 143 9.26 16.72 7.82
C TYR A 143 10.43 17.46 7.18
N SER A 144 11.15 18.27 7.94
CA SER A 144 12.30 19.04 7.46
C SER A 144 13.34 19.20 8.57
N LYS A 145 14.63 19.10 8.23
CA LYS A 145 15.75 19.39 9.14
C LYS A 145 15.94 20.88 9.44
N LYS A 146 15.24 21.73 8.69
CA LYS A 146 15.30 23.19 8.78
C LYS A 146 13.89 23.71 9.04
N GLU A 147 13.80 24.83 9.74
CA GLU A 147 12.54 25.57 9.86
C GLU A 147 12.02 25.96 8.48
N VAL A 148 10.71 25.78 8.27
CA VAL A 148 10.03 26.08 7.00
C VAL A 148 8.89 27.05 7.30
N ALA A 149 9.11 28.33 7.01
CA ALA A 149 8.10 29.38 7.17
C ALA A 149 7.37 29.65 5.84
N SER A 150 7.98 29.29 4.71
CA SER A 150 7.47 29.52 3.38
C SER A 150 7.89 28.41 2.39
N VAL A 151 7.19 28.32 1.26
CA VAL A 151 7.57 27.41 0.17
C VAL A 151 8.99 27.71 -0.36
N ALA A 152 9.45 28.97 -0.27
CA ALA A 152 10.78 29.35 -0.74
C ALA A 152 11.91 28.67 0.07
N ASP A 153 11.67 28.33 1.33
CA ASP A 153 12.64 27.66 2.20
C ASP A 153 12.92 26.20 1.78
N LEU A 154 12.04 25.63 0.94
CA LEU A 154 12.16 24.28 0.40
C LEU A 154 12.95 24.22 -0.90
N ARG A 155 13.40 25.35 -1.45
CA ARG A 155 14.17 25.36 -2.70
C ARG A 155 15.53 24.69 -2.51
N GLY A 156 15.85 23.75 -3.40
CA GLY A 156 17.11 23.01 -3.38
C GLY A 156 17.24 21.96 -2.28
N ILE A 157 16.24 21.81 -1.40
CA ILE A 157 16.31 20.83 -0.30
C ILE A 157 16.28 19.40 -0.86
N LYS A 158 17.08 18.51 -0.27
CA LYS A 158 17.07 17.08 -0.64
C LYS A 158 15.77 16.44 -0.12
N TRP A 159 14.85 16.17 -1.04
CA TRP A 159 13.49 15.79 -0.72
C TRP A 159 13.25 14.31 -1.00
N ARG A 160 12.79 13.52 -0.02
CA ARG A 160 12.31 12.18 -0.32
C ARG A 160 10.91 12.25 -0.94
N ALA A 161 10.77 11.71 -2.14
CA ALA A 161 9.48 11.38 -2.74
C ALA A 161 9.17 9.90 -2.49
N TYR A 162 7.90 9.56 -2.24
CA TYR A 162 7.48 8.14 -2.22
C TYR A 162 6.91 7.66 -3.54
N SER A 163 6.47 8.60 -4.38
CA SER A 163 5.74 8.36 -5.62
C SER A 163 6.07 9.42 -6.67
N PRO A 164 5.78 9.16 -7.96
CA PRO A 164 5.88 10.19 -8.99
C PRO A 164 5.03 11.44 -8.69
N ALA A 165 3.84 11.28 -8.09
CA ALA A 165 3.00 12.41 -7.68
C ALA A 165 3.68 13.31 -6.64
N THR A 166 4.35 12.72 -5.64
CA THR A 166 5.07 13.51 -4.63
C THR A 166 6.39 14.07 -5.12
N ALA A 167 7.05 13.41 -6.08
CA ALA A 167 8.18 13.99 -6.81
C ALA A 167 7.73 15.24 -7.58
N LYS A 168 6.56 15.20 -8.23
CA LYS A 168 6.03 16.36 -8.93
C LYS A 168 5.75 17.55 -8.01
N ILE A 169 5.22 17.30 -6.81
CA ILE A 169 5.03 18.34 -5.79
C ILE A 169 6.38 18.96 -5.42
N ALA A 170 7.40 18.13 -5.17
CA ALA A 170 8.75 18.58 -4.83
C ALA A 170 9.37 19.45 -5.92
N GLU A 171 9.24 19.05 -7.20
CA GLU A 171 9.69 19.86 -8.34
C GLU A 171 9.00 21.23 -8.40
N LEU A 172 7.68 21.27 -8.19
CA LEU A 172 6.89 22.51 -8.25
C LEU A 172 7.26 23.51 -7.15
N ILE A 173 7.71 23.03 -5.99
CA ILE A 173 8.21 23.88 -4.90
C ILE A 173 9.71 24.17 -5.00
N GLY A 174 10.39 23.63 -6.02
CA GLY A 174 11.82 23.83 -6.26
C GLY A 174 12.75 22.97 -5.41
N ALA A 175 12.24 21.92 -4.76
CA ALA A 175 13.03 20.93 -4.04
C ALA A 175 13.72 19.94 -5.01
N GLN A 176 14.64 19.13 -4.49
CA GLN A 176 15.35 18.09 -5.26
C GLN A 176 14.87 16.70 -4.85
N PRO A 177 13.88 16.12 -5.57
CA PRO A 177 13.31 14.83 -5.18
C PRO A 177 14.24 13.65 -5.49
N VAL A 178 14.28 12.70 -4.56
CA VAL A 178 14.76 11.33 -4.75
C VAL A 178 13.70 10.34 -4.28
N GLN A 179 13.39 9.35 -5.10
CA GLN A 179 12.34 8.38 -4.78
C GLN A 179 12.89 7.27 -3.87
N ILE A 180 12.29 7.11 -2.69
CA ILE A 180 12.73 6.14 -1.66
C ILE A 180 11.49 5.50 -1.04
N GLN A 181 11.42 4.18 -0.97
CA GLN A 181 10.26 3.49 -0.39
C GLN A 181 10.32 3.49 1.14
N GLN A 182 9.18 3.32 1.83
CA GLN A 182 9.14 3.42 3.30
C GLN A 182 10.08 2.43 3.97
N ALA A 183 10.21 1.22 3.43
CA ALA A 183 11.11 0.18 3.94
C ALA A 183 12.61 0.58 3.93
N GLU A 184 12.99 1.55 3.09
CA GLU A 184 14.37 2.05 2.97
C GLU A 184 14.57 3.41 3.66
N LEU A 185 13.49 4.03 4.17
CA LEU A 185 13.50 5.43 4.59
C LEU A 185 14.40 5.68 5.80
N SER A 186 14.39 4.80 6.80
CA SER A 186 15.28 4.93 7.97
C SER A 186 16.76 4.88 7.56
N ALA A 187 17.13 3.97 6.64
CA ALA A 187 18.50 3.87 6.14
C ALA A 187 18.89 5.11 5.32
N ALA A 188 17.98 5.63 4.48
CA ALA A 188 18.21 6.85 3.71
C ALA A 188 18.38 8.10 4.58
N MET A 189 17.63 8.19 5.69
CA MET A 189 17.79 9.27 6.66
C MET A 189 19.13 9.15 7.41
N ALA A 190 19.51 7.95 7.85
CA ALA A 190 20.77 7.70 8.55
C ALA A 190 22.01 8.04 7.70
N THR A 191 21.92 7.88 6.38
CA THR A 191 23.01 8.18 5.43
C THR A 191 23.00 9.64 4.95
N GLY A 192 22.00 10.44 5.31
CA GLY A 192 21.91 11.86 4.93
C GLY A 192 21.59 12.09 3.44
N VAL A 193 21.04 11.09 2.76
CA VAL A 193 20.59 11.21 1.35
C VAL A 193 19.43 12.20 1.22
N ILE A 194 18.62 12.36 2.28
CA ILE A 194 17.49 13.29 2.34
C ILE A 194 17.52 14.18 3.58
N GLU A 195 16.91 15.36 3.44
CA GLU A 195 16.81 16.40 4.46
C GLU A 195 15.35 16.72 4.81
N SER A 196 14.43 16.42 3.91
CA SER A 196 13.00 16.66 4.11
C SER A 196 12.17 15.65 3.32
N TYR A 197 10.89 15.53 3.69
CA TYR A 197 9.91 14.80 2.92
C TYR A 197 8.49 15.14 3.38
N MET A 198 7.50 14.81 2.56
CA MET A 198 6.09 14.84 2.96
C MET A 198 5.59 13.42 3.22
N SER A 199 4.92 13.21 4.35
CA SER A 199 4.19 11.96 4.65
C SER A 199 3.21 12.17 5.80
N SER A 200 2.58 11.09 6.24
CA SER A 200 1.80 11.05 7.47
C SER A 200 2.65 10.99 8.73
N GLY A 201 2.04 11.33 9.87
CA GLY A 201 2.56 11.07 11.21
C GLY A 201 2.93 9.59 11.45
N SER A 202 2.14 8.68 10.88
CA SER A 202 2.35 7.22 11.00
C SER A 202 3.69 6.80 10.39
N THR A 203 4.01 7.22 9.16
CA THR A 203 5.31 6.92 8.55
C THR A 203 6.45 7.52 9.37
N GLY A 204 6.31 8.75 9.87
CA GLY A 204 7.34 9.38 10.68
C GLY A 204 7.63 8.63 11.98
N TYR A 205 6.59 8.08 12.62
CA TYR A 205 6.73 7.23 13.79
C TYR A 205 7.37 5.87 13.44
N ASP A 206 6.83 5.15 12.46
CA ASP A 206 7.27 3.81 12.06
C ASP A 206 8.75 3.78 11.65
N THR A 207 9.24 4.87 11.07
CA THR A 207 10.62 5.00 10.58
C THR A 207 11.53 5.74 11.55
N LYS A 208 11.03 6.09 12.74
CA LYS A 208 11.74 6.87 13.76
C LYS A 208 12.38 8.14 13.22
N THR A 209 11.63 8.87 12.40
CA THR A 209 12.12 10.08 11.73
C THR A 209 12.68 11.12 12.70
N TYR A 210 12.11 11.19 13.91
CA TYR A 210 12.57 12.07 14.99
C TYR A 210 14.04 11.82 15.44
N GLU A 211 14.65 10.68 15.09
CA GLU A 211 16.07 10.43 15.36
C GLU A 211 17.00 11.17 14.36
N HIS A 212 16.47 11.56 13.19
CA HIS A 212 17.26 12.10 12.07
C HIS A 212 16.82 13.48 11.60
N ILE A 213 15.52 13.79 11.67
CA ILE A 213 14.92 15.07 11.31
C ILE A 213 14.36 15.67 12.60
N LYS A 214 14.98 16.76 13.06
CA LYS A 214 14.71 17.46 14.32
C LYS A 214 14.13 18.83 14.06
#